data_AF-K1YP82-F1
#
_entry.id   AF-K1YP82-F1
#
_cell.length_a   1.000
_cell.length_b   1.000
_cell.length_c   1.000
_cell.angle_alpha   90.00
_cell.angle_beta   90.00
_cell.angle_gamma   90.00
#
_symmetry.space_group_name_H-M   'P 1'
#
loop_
_entity.id
_entity.type
_entity.pdbx_description
1 polymer ?
#
loop_
_entity_poly.entity_id
_entity_poly.type
_entity_poly.pdbx_seq_one_letter_code
_entity_poly.pdbx_strand_id
1 'polypeptide(L)'
;MKVSEIELIKRIRFMTSHPKDFPEKLLDTIAGNEKICKHIHLPLQSGNDRILKLMNRGYSSKDYLKLIESIRSKLPDVVLSTDIIAGFPSESQTEFQETYNLMKTVEFDFAFIFKYSERTGTNAAKNYKDDISEEEKSLRLVKLNELQNEVSLKRNKANIGKTQEILIEMDFTKKSKTDVQGRNDGSKIVICPNRGFKAGDFVKVKIIDATSKVLIAG
;
A
#
# COMPACT_ATOMS: atom_id res chain seq x y z
N MET A 1 22.61 0.87 5.77
CA MET A 1 21.73 0.09 6.66
C MET A 1 22.47 -1.21 6.95
N LYS A 2 23.07 -1.40 8.14
CA LYS A 2 24.00 -2.52 8.40
C LYS A 2 23.41 -3.92 8.12
N VAL A 3 22.08 -4.07 8.24
CA VAL A 3 21.38 -5.33 7.94
C VAL A 3 21.50 -5.75 6.47
N SER A 4 21.58 -4.82 5.51
CA SER A 4 21.75 -5.20 4.08
C SER A 4 23.15 -5.70 3.75
N GLU A 5 24.13 -5.50 4.63
CA GLU A 5 25.50 -6.02 4.47
C GLU A 5 25.58 -7.52 4.81
N ILE A 6 24.57 -8.08 5.49
CA ILE A 6 24.51 -9.51 5.80
C ILE A 6 24.25 -10.31 4.51
N GLU A 7 25.19 -11.16 4.12
CA GLU A 7 25.19 -11.88 2.84
C GLU A 7 23.96 -12.79 2.65
N LEU A 8 23.57 -13.50 3.71
CA LEU A 8 22.45 -14.45 3.71
C LEU A 8 21.08 -13.75 3.58
N ILE A 9 21.00 -12.46 3.89
CA ILE A 9 19.74 -11.71 3.73
C ILE A 9 19.59 -11.28 2.28
N LYS A 10 18.59 -11.85 1.61
CA LYS A 10 18.26 -11.54 0.21
C LYS A 10 17.30 -10.36 0.06
N ARG A 11 16.37 -10.18 1.00
CA ARG A 11 15.31 -9.17 0.91
C ARG A 11 14.99 -8.57 2.27
N ILE A 12 14.88 -7.24 2.33
CA ILE A 12 14.58 -6.45 3.52
C ILE A 12 13.41 -5.54 3.19
N ARG A 13 12.30 -5.73 3.89
CA ARG A 13 11.12 -4.89 3.80
C ARG A 13 11.04 -4.00 5.02
N PHE A 14 10.95 -2.70 4.81
CA PHE A 14 10.69 -1.74 5.86
C PHE A 14 9.24 -1.27 5.78
N MET A 15 8.57 -1.17 6.93
CA MET A 15 7.27 -0.52 7.05
C MET A 15 7.48 0.77 7.82
N THR A 16 7.30 1.91 7.17
CA THR A 16 7.37 3.22 7.85
C THR A 16 6.03 3.53 8.50
N SER A 17 6.08 4.16 9.67
CA SER A 17 4.90 4.49 10.48
C SER A 17 4.35 5.89 10.18
N HIS A 18 5.13 6.81 9.62
CA HIS A 18 4.71 8.21 9.49
C HIS A 18 5.30 8.97 8.28
N PRO A 19 4.46 9.65 7.46
CA PRO A 19 4.93 10.43 6.30
C PRO A 19 5.92 11.57 6.61
N LYS A 20 5.83 12.18 7.79
CA LYS A 20 6.78 13.24 8.20
C LYS A 20 8.21 12.76 8.37
N ASP A 21 8.37 11.49 8.74
CA ASP A 21 9.65 10.93 9.13
C ASP A 21 10.31 10.23 7.93
N PHE A 22 10.09 10.76 6.72
CA PHE A 22 10.62 10.21 5.47
C PHE A 22 11.69 11.13 4.86
N PRO A 23 12.91 11.16 5.42
CA PRO A 23 13.98 12.01 4.92
C PRO A 23 14.48 11.52 3.55
N GLU A 24 14.97 12.44 2.73
CA GLU A 24 15.49 12.14 1.39
C GLU A 24 16.57 11.05 1.39
N LYS A 25 17.46 11.06 2.41
CA LYS A 25 18.49 10.04 2.60
C LYS A 25 17.93 8.61 2.72
N LEU A 26 16.74 8.45 3.30
CA LEU A 26 16.07 7.15 3.36
C LEU A 26 15.64 6.70 1.96
N LEU A 27 15.08 7.61 1.17
CA LEU A 27 14.69 7.34 -0.21
C LEU A 27 15.89 6.94 -1.07
N ASP A 28 17.03 7.64 -0.93
CA ASP A 28 18.28 7.31 -1.62
C ASP A 28 18.80 5.93 -1.21
N THR A 29 18.71 5.60 0.09
CA THR A 29 19.10 4.29 0.61
C THR A 29 18.22 3.18 0.02
N ILE A 30 16.91 3.40 -0.06
CA ILE A 30 15.97 2.45 -0.67
C ILE A 30 16.29 2.32 -2.16
N ALA A 31 16.50 3.41 -2.88
CA ALA A 31 16.79 3.40 -4.31
C ALA A 31 18.10 2.66 -4.63
N GLY A 32 19.19 2.99 -3.95
CA GLY A 32 20.53 2.45 -4.20
C GLY A 32 20.81 1.05 -3.65
N ASN A 33 19.87 0.39 -2.97
CA ASN A 33 20.09 -0.94 -2.40
C ASN A 33 19.13 -1.99 -2.99
N GLU A 34 19.67 -3.01 -3.65
CA GLU A 34 18.89 -4.07 -4.29
C GLU A 34 18.22 -5.04 -3.30
N LYS A 35 18.79 -5.19 -2.09
CA LYS A 35 18.18 -6.02 -1.04
C LYS A 35 17.01 -5.33 -0.37
N ILE A 36 16.85 -4.01 -0.53
CA ILE A 36 15.72 -3.27 0.04
C ILE A 36 14.57 -3.27 -0.95
N CYS A 37 13.43 -3.78 -0.49
CA CYS A 37 12.20 -3.80 -1.28
C CYS A 37 11.81 -2.41 -1.77
N LYS A 38 11.44 -2.29 -3.04
CA LYS A 38 10.84 -1.10 -3.64
C LYS A 38 9.35 -1.00 -3.29
N HIS A 39 9.04 -1.17 -2.01
CA HIS A 39 7.71 -1.04 -1.42
C HIS A 39 7.79 -0.03 -0.28
N ILE A 40 6.96 1.00 -0.36
CA ILE A 40 6.85 2.04 0.67
C ILE A 40 5.40 2.08 1.15
N HIS A 41 5.20 1.91 2.45
CA HIS A 41 3.91 2.05 3.10
C HIS A 41 3.84 3.42 3.79
N LEU A 42 3.01 4.35 3.33
CA LEU A 42 2.89 5.71 3.85
C LEU A 42 1.46 6.00 4.28
N PRO A 43 1.13 5.90 5.58
CA PRO A 43 -0.23 6.10 6.05
C PRO A 43 -0.71 7.56 5.85
N LEU A 44 -1.64 7.76 4.91
CA LEU A 44 -2.32 9.03 4.64
C LEU A 44 -3.41 9.32 5.67
N GLN A 45 -4.20 8.30 6.04
CA GLN A 45 -5.42 8.37 6.85
C GLN A 45 -6.60 9.15 6.24
N SER A 46 -6.39 10.40 5.83
CA SER A 46 -7.38 11.27 5.20
C SER A 46 -6.69 12.20 4.19
N GLY A 47 -7.38 12.58 3.12
CA GLY A 47 -6.85 13.55 2.15
C GLY A 47 -7.26 15.00 2.43
N ASN A 48 -7.99 15.28 3.52
CA ASN A 48 -8.39 16.62 3.90
C ASN A 48 -7.53 17.18 5.06
N ASP A 49 -7.08 18.43 4.92
CA ASP A 49 -6.17 19.08 5.88
C ASP A 49 -6.79 19.31 7.27
N ARG A 50 -8.10 19.61 7.35
CA ARG A 50 -8.78 19.77 8.64
C ARG A 50 -8.85 18.43 9.38
N ILE A 51 -9.27 17.37 8.71
CA ILE A 51 -9.34 16.02 9.28
C ILE A 51 -7.94 15.52 9.67
N LEU A 52 -6.93 15.71 8.83
CA LEU A 52 -5.53 15.40 9.15
C LEU A 52 -5.04 16.13 10.42
N LYS A 53 -5.45 17.39 10.61
CA LYS A 53 -5.17 18.15 11.84
C LYS A 53 -5.86 17.55 13.06
N LEU A 54 -7.15 17.17 12.96
CA LEU A 54 -7.86 16.49 14.06
C LEU A 54 -7.24 15.12 14.39
N MET A 55 -6.69 14.44 13.39
CA MET A 55 -5.92 13.19 13.54
C MET A 55 -4.48 13.39 14.04
N ASN A 56 -4.06 14.64 14.31
CA ASN A 56 -2.71 14.99 14.75
C ASN A 56 -1.58 14.53 13.80
N ARG A 57 -1.82 14.54 12.49
CA ARG A 57 -0.82 14.16 11.47
C ARG A 57 0.20 15.25 11.19
N GLY A 58 -0.24 16.51 11.30
CA GLY A 58 0.55 17.74 11.16
C GLY A 58 1.32 17.90 9.84
N TYR A 59 0.92 17.18 8.80
CA TYR A 59 1.25 17.43 7.40
C TYR A 59 -0.03 17.75 6.66
N SER A 60 0.07 18.47 5.54
CA SER A 60 -1.07 18.71 4.64
C SER A 60 -1.13 17.68 3.50
N SER A 61 -2.27 17.62 2.83
CA SER A 61 -2.45 16.96 1.54
C SER A 61 -1.39 17.38 0.51
N LYS A 62 -1.05 18.67 0.46
CA LYS A 62 -0.01 19.22 -0.42
C LYS A 62 1.38 18.70 -0.07
N ASP A 63 1.73 18.63 1.22
CA ASP A 63 3.01 18.07 1.66
C ASP A 63 3.10 16.58 1.30
N TYR A 64 2.00 15.85 1.47
CA TYR A 64 1.91 14.45 1.12
C TYR A 64 2.12 14.24 -0.38
N LEU A 65 1.47 15.02 -1.25
CA LEU A 65 1.64 14.92 -2.70
C LEU A 65 3.08 15.21 -3.13
N LYS A 66 3.72 16.24 -2.58
CA LYS A 66 5.15 16.52 -2.84
C LYS A 66 6.06 15.35 -2.46
N LEU A 67 5.77 14.69 -1.33
CA LEU A 67 6.51 13.50 -0.91
C LEU A 67 6.32 12.35 -1.92
N ILE A 68 5.08 12.12 -2.38
CA ILE A 68 4.78 11.10 -3.39
C ILE A 68 5.50 11.38 -4.71
N GLU A 69 5.51 12.64 -5.17
CA GLU A 69 6.25 13.05 -6.37
C GLU A 69 7.75 12.79 -6.23
N SER A 70 8.35 13.19 -5.09
CA SER A 70 9.76 12.92 -4.81
C SER A 70 10.08 11.42 -4.83
N ILE A 71 9.25 10.60 -4.19
CA ILE A 71 9.40 9.14 -4.18
C ILE A 71 9.36 8.57 -5.59
N ARG A 72 8.36 8.95 -6.39
CA ARG A 72 8.20 8.44 -7.77
C ARG A 72 9.29 8.91 -8.71
N SER A 73 9.85 10.10 -8.48
CA SER A 73 10.97 10.60 -9.28
C SER A 73 12.23 9.74 -9.12
N LYS A 74 12.49 9.22 -7.91
CA LYS A 74 13.65 8.35 -7.62
C LYS A 74 13.35 6.86 -7.80
N LEU A 75 12.08 6.46 -7.64
CA LEU A 75 11.62 5.08 -7.74
C LEU A 75 10.35 5.01 -8.62
N PRO A 76 10.47 5.08 -9.96
CA PRO A 76 9.31 5.11 -10.85
C PRO A 76 8.38 3.88 -10.73
N ASP A 77 8.96 2.71 -10.48
CA ASP A 77 8.25 1.43 -10.30
C ASP A 77 7.93 1.10 -8.83
N VAL A 78 8.03 2.08 -7.92
CA VAL A 78 7.71 1.87 -6.50
C VAL A 78 6.29 1.34 -6.31
N VAL A 79 6.16 0.37 -5.41
CA VAL A 79 4.86 -0.04 -4.90
C VAL A 79 4.51 0.80 -3.69
N LEU A 80 3.38 1.51 -3.75
CA LEU A 80 2.92 2.35 -2.64
C LEU A 80 1.73 1.72 -1.93
N SER A 81 1.77 1.68 -0.61
CA SER A 81 0.59 1.36 0.19
C SER A 81 0.27 2.43 1.23
N THR A 82 -0.99 2.49 1.66
CA THR A 82 -1.45 3.46 2.66
C THR A 82 -2.51 2.85 3.58
N ASP A 83 -2.78 3.52 4.69
CA ASP A 83 -3.99 3.34 5.49
C ASP A 83 -4.93 4.54 5.30
N ILE A 84 -6.23 4.31 5.36
CA ILE A 84 -7.29 5.33 5.27
C ILE A 84 -8.35 5.04 6.33
N ILE A 85 -8.85 6.10 6.98
CA ILE A 85 -9.97 6.02 7.92
C ILE A 85 -11.12 6.83 7.35
N ALA A 86 -12.21 6.16 6.99
CA ALA A 86 -13.44 6.75 6.47
C ALA A 86 -14.41 7.09 7.61
N GLY A 87 -14.99 8.29 7.56
CA GLY A 87 -15.97 8.77 8.53
C GLY A 87 -15.39 9.03 9.91
N PHE A 88 -14.21 9.62 9.97
CA PHE A 88 -13.68 10.20 11.19
C PHE A 88 -14.68 11.24 11.76
N PRO A 89 -14.76 11.43 13.09
CA PRO A 89 -15.66 12.41 13.69
C PRO A 89 -15.60 13.78 13.01
N SER A 90 -16.76 14.37 12.75
CA SER A 90 -17.01 15.62 12.04
C SER A 90 -16.64 15.64 10.55
N GLU A 91 -16.26 14.52 9.93
CA GLU A 91 -15.93 14.47 8.49
C GLU A 91 -17.16 14.74 7.62
N SER A 92 -17.16 15.89 6.94
CA SER A 92 -18.20 16.26 5.98
C SER A 92 -18.05 15.49 4.65
N GLN A 93 -19.11 15.50 3.85
CA GLN A 93 -19.11 14.88 2.53
C GLN A 93 -18.02 15.46 1.61
N THR A 94 -17.76 16.76 1.67
CA THR A 94 -16.74 17.44 0.86
C THR A 94 -15.34 16.96 1.22
N GLU A 95 -15.05 16.78 2.51
CA GLU A 95 -13.73 16.37 3.00
C GLU A 95 -13.46 14.88 2.74
N PHE A 96 -14.51 14.06 2.81
CA PHE A 96 -14.47 12.72 2.28
C PHE A 96 -14.14 12.71 0.78
N GLN A 97 -14.77 13.61 -0.01
CA GLN A 97 -14.50 13.69 -1.45
C GLN A 97 -13.07 14.13 -1.77
N GLU A 98 -12.48 15.01 -0.96
CA GLU A 98 -11.06 15.36 -1.05
C GLU A 98 -10.16 14.15 -0.80
N THR A 99 -10.50 13.31 0.19
CA THR A 99 -9.81 12.03 0.43
C THR A 99 -9.88 11.11 -0.78
N TYR A 100 -11.09 10.95 -1.36
CA TYR A 100 -11.30 10.17 -2.57
C TYR A 100 -10.46 10.69 -3.74
N ASN A 101 -10.46 12.00 -3.97
CA ASN A 101 -9.73 12.63 -5.07
C ASN A 101 -8.21 12.54 -4.89
N LEU A 102 -7.71 12.65 -3.65
CA LEU A 102 -6.29 12.47 -3.37
C LEU A 102 -5.86 11.03 -3.62
N MET A 103 -6.65 10.03 -3.20
CA MET A 103 -6.37 8.63 -3.52
C MET A 103 -6.34 8.38 -5.04
N LYS A 104 -7.28 8.97 -5.77
CA LYS A 104 -7.34 8.89 -7.24
C LYS A 104 -6.10 9.51 -7.89
N THR A 105 -5.59 10.60 -7.32
CA THR A 105 -4.39 11.30 -7.82
C THR A 105 -3.12 10.50 -7.50
N VAL A 106 -3.02 9.97 -6.28
CA VAL A 106 -1.85 9.22 -5.83
C VAL A 106 -1.78 7.85 -6.51
N GLU A 107 -2.89 7.19 -6.80
CA GLU A 107 -2.90 5.85 -7.41
C GLU A 107 -2.06 4.82 -6.63
N PHE A 108 -2.44 4.57 -5.37
CA PHE A 108 -1.79 3.56 -4.52
C PHE A 108 -1.93 2.15 -5.11
N ASP A 109 -0.89 1.34 -4.96
CA ASP A 109 -0.94 -0.08 -5.32
C ASP A 109 -1.84 -0.87 -4.35
N PHE A 110 -1.83 -0.49 -3.07
CA PHE A 110 -2.68 -1.06 -2.02
C PHE A 110 -3.16 0.03 -1.05
N ALA A 111 -4.40 -0.06 -0.58
CA ALA A 111 -4.85 0.73 0.56
C ALA A 111 -5.60 -0.15 1.56
N PHE A 112 -5.28 0.03 2.84
CA PHE A 112 -6.04 -0.55 3.93
C PHE A 112 -7.05 0.51 4.40
N ILE A 113 -8.30 0.31 4.04
CA ILE A 113 -9.36 1.29 4.30
C ILE A 113 -10.22 0.75 5.43
N PHE A 114 -10.37 1.55 6.49
CA PHE A 114 -11.13 1.21 7.67
C PHE A 114 -12.23 2.25 7.88
N LYS A 115 -13.35 1.83 8.48
CA LYS A 115 -14.29 2.78 9.07
C LYS A 115 -13.71 3.31 10.37
N TYR A 116 -13.97 4.56 10.71
CA TYR A 116 -13.70 5.03 12.06
C TYR A 116 -14.48 4.17 13.06
N SER A 117 -13.77 3.71 14.08
CA SER A 117 -14.32 3.02 15.23
C SER A 117 -13.65 3.61 16.46
N GLU A 118 -14.48 4.11 17.37
CA GLU A 118 -13.99 4.70 18.61
C GLU A 118 -13.19 3.68 19.42
N ARG A 119 -12.04 4.11 19.92
CA ARG A 119 -11.19 3.31 20.80
C ARG A 119 -10.93 4.07 22.08
N THR A 120 -11.34 3.47 23.20
CA THR A 120 -11.16 4.03 24.54
C THR A 120 -9.70 4.43 24.77
N GLY A 121 -9.47 5.62 25.32
CA GLY A 121 -8.14 6.13 25.63
C GLY A 121 -7.45 6.92 24.51
N THR A 122 -8.00 6.93 23.28
CA THR A 122 -7.45 7.75 22.17
C THR A 122 -7.79 9.23 22.32
N ASN A 123 -7.01 10.10 21.67
CA ASN A 123 -7.32 11.54 21.60
C ASN A 123 -8.69 11.77 20.93
N ALA A 124 -8.99 11.00 19.89
CA ALA A 124 -10.25 11.09 19.16
C ALA A 124 -11.45 10.80 20.08
N ALA A 125 -11.42 9.69 20.83
CA ALA A 125 -12.48 9.35 21.79
C ALA A 125 -12.67 10.39 22.91
N LYS A 126 -11.61 11.12 23.27
CA LYS A 126 -11.68 12.14 24.33
C LYS A 126 -12.26 13.46 23.85
N ASN A 127 -11.99 13.84 22.60
CA ASN A 127 -12.20 15.20 22.12
C ASN A 127 -13.29 15.33 21.07
N TYR A 128 -13.72 14.24 20.44
CA TYR A 128 -14.68 14.26 19.36
C TYR A 128 -15.79 13.24 19.60
N LYS A 129 -17.03 13.70 19.46
CA LYS A 129 -18.19 12.82 19.40
C LYS A 129 -18.23 12.14 18.04
N ASP A 130 -18.40 10.82 18.03
CA ASP A 130 -18.69 10.08 16.80
C ASP A 130 -20.10 10.46 16.29
N ASP A 131 -20.13 11.36 15.31
CA ASP A 131 -21.32 12.00 14.76
C ASP A 131 -21.63 11.55 13.32
N ILE A 132 -20.85 10.63 12.76
CA ILE A 132 -21.08 10.03 11.45
C ILE A 132 -21.76 8.67 11.66
N SER A 133 -22.91 8.45 11.00
CA SER A 133 -23.64 7.20 11.14
C SER A 133 -22.86 6.00 10.59
N GLU A 134 -23.14 4.80 11.08
CA GLU A 134 -22.50 3.58 10.58
C GLU A 134 -22.84 3.30 9.12
N GLU A 135 -24.03 3.69 8.66
CA GLU A 135 -24.46 3.61 7.27
C GLU A 135 -23.59 4.50 6.38
N GLU A 136 -23.36 5.75 6.80
CA GLU A 136 -22.55 6.72 6.07
C GLU A 136 -21.07 6.27 6.01
N LYS A 137 -20.50 5.81 7.14
CA LYS A 137 -19.15 5.22 7.16
C LYS A 137 -19.04 4.01 6.21
N SER A 138 -20.07 3.18 6.17
CA SER A 138 -20.10 1.99 5.31
C SER A 138 -20.20 2.35 3.82
N LEU A 139 -21.02 3.35 3.47
CA LEU A 139 -21.09 3.88 2.10
C LEU A 139 -19.73 4.44 1.65
N ARG A 140 -19.07 5.23 2.51
CA ARG A 140 -17.74 5.79 2.25
C ARG A 140 -16.68 4.71 2.06
N LEU A 141 -16.68 3.70 2.94
CA LEU A 141 -15.80 2.54 2.84
C LEU A 141 -15.95 1.84 1.49
N VAL A 142 -17.18 1.57 1.06
CA VAL A 142 -17.47 0.90 -0.23
C VAL A 142 -16.90 1.74 -1.39
N LYS A 143 -17.22 3.04 -1.44
CA LYS A 143 -16.72 3.95 -2.49
C LYS A 143 -15.19 3.96 -2.60
N LEU A 144 -14.48 4.03 -1.47
CA LEU A 144 -13.02 4.02 -1.47
C LEU A 144 -12.45 2.66 -1.89
N ASN A 145 -13.08 1.56 -1.50
CA ASN A 145 -12.67 0.21 -1.92
C ASN A 145 -12.90 -0.02 -3.43
N GLU A 146 -13.99 0.48 -3.99
CA GLU A 146 -14.25 0.44 -5.42
C GLU A 146 -13.16 1.18 -6.21
N LEU A 147 -12.88 2.43 -5.82
CA LEU A 147 -11.77 3.20 -6.39
C LEU A 147 -10.44 2.46 -6.26
N GLN A 148 -10.13 1.93 -5.07
CA GLN A 148 -8.88 1.21 -4.86
C GLN A 148 -8.78 -0.05 -5.71
N ASN A 149 -9.89 -0.77 -5.93
CA ASN A 149 -9.89 -1.96 -6.81
C ASN A 149 -9.58 -1.59 -8.27
N GLU A 150 -10.16 -0.49 -8.77
CA GLU A 150 -9.89 0.02 -10.11
C GLU A 150 -8.41 0.41 -10.27
N VAL A 151 -7.90 1.19 -9.31
CA VAL A 151 -6.50 1.63 -9.28
C VAL A 151 -5.55 0.43 -9.18
N SER A 152 -5.78 -0.50 -8.24
CA SER A 152 -4.96 -1.70 -8.08
C SER A 152 -4.95 -2.55 -9.34
N LEU A 153 -6.09 -2.70 -10.04
CA LEU A 153 -6.14 -3.41 -11.31
C LEU A 153 -5.30 -2.71 -12.37
N LYS A 154 -5.44 -1.39 -12.53
CA LYS A 154 -4.63 -0.59 -13.47
C LYS A 154 -3.13 -0.75 -13.18
N ARG A 155 -2.73 -0.58 -11.93
CA ARG A 155 -1.32 -0.71 -11.48
C ARG A 155 -0.79 -2.13 -11.69
N ASN A 156 -1.59 -3.16 -11.41
CA ASN A 156 -1.19 -4.55 -11.63
C ASN A 156 -1.07 -4.89 -13.12
N LYS A 157 -1.99 -4.42 -13.97
CA LYS A 157 -1.91 -4.62 -15.43
C LYS A 157 -0.64 -4.02 -16.04
N ALA A 158 -0.12 -2.92 -15.50
CA ALA A 158 1.16 -2.35 -15.91
C ALA A 158 2.38 -3.26 -15.65
N ASN A 159 2.20 -4.38 -14.94
CA ASN A 159 3.25 -5.38 -14.73
C ASN A 159 3.25 -6.47 -15.81
N ILE A 160 2.19 -6.60 -16.62
CA ILE A 160 2.10 -7.62 -17.68
C ILE A 160 3.26 -7.44 -18.66
N GLY A 161 3.91 -8.55 -19.00
CA GLY A 161 5.10 -8.59 -19.85
C GLY A 161 6.42 -8.42 -19.10
N LYS A 162 6.42 -7.91 -17.87
CA LYS A 162 7.64 -7.76 -17.05
C LYS A 162 8.04 -9.11 -16.44
N THR A 163 9.34 -9.39 -16.40
CA THR A 163 9.91 -10.50 -15.63
C THR A 163 10.25 -10.00 -14.23
N GLN A 164 9.81 -10.73 -13.20
CA GLN A 164 9.97 -10.35 -11.80
C GLN A 164 10.50 -11.51 -10.97
N GLU A 165 11.32 -11.21 -9.97
CA GLU A 165 11.74 -12.19 -8.98
C GLU A 165 10.72 -12.27 -7.85
N ILE A 166 10.29 -13.48 -7.51
CA ILE A 166 9.34 -13.75 -6.44
C ILE A 166 9.95 -14.72 -5.43
N LEU A 167 9.65 -14.49 -4.15
CA LEU A 167 9.90 -15.45 -3.08
C LEU A 167 8.66 -16.33 -2.95
N ILE A 168 8.81 -17.64 -3.12
CA ILE A 168 7.71 -18.60 -2.91
C ILE A 168 7.42 -18.70 -1.41
N GLU A 169 6.16 -18.51 -1.04
CA GLU A 169 5.67 -18.59 0.34
C GLU A 169 4.80 -19.83 0.57
N MET A 170 4.14 -20.33 -0.50
CA MET A 170 3.25 -21.48 -0.43
C MET A 170 3.39 -22.38 -1.66
N ASP A 171 3.50 -23.69 -1.41
CA ASP A 171 3.60 -24.74 -2.44
C ASP A 171 2.27 -25.00 -3.19
N PHE A 172 1.16 -24.46 -2.69
CA PHE A 172 -0.17 -24.49 -3.29
C PHE A 172 -0.96 -23.23 -2.98
N THR A 173 -2.01 -22.94 -3.74
CA THR A 173 -2.96 -21.87 -3.43
C THR A 173 -4.29 -22.42 -2.94
N LYS A 174 -5.12 -21.59 -2.29
CA LYS A 174 -6.49 -21.99 -1.91
C LYS A 174 -7.36 -22.41 -3.11
N LYS A 175 -7.05 -21.93 -4.31
CA LYS A 175 -7.85 -22.17 -5.53
C LYS A 175 -7.26 -23.24 -6.44
N SER A 176 -6.00 -23.61 -6.25
CA SER A 176 -5.27 -24.52 -7.15
C SER A 176 -4.17 -25.26 -6.39
N LYS A 177 -4.18 -26.59 -6.52
CA LYS A 177 -3.14 -27.47 -5.97
C LYS A 177 -1.90 -27.57 -6.86
N THR A 178 -1.97 -27.08 -8.10
CA THR A 178 -0.89 -27.15 -9.09
C THR A 178 -0.14 -25.83 -9.24
N ASP A 179 -0.59 -24.76 -8.58
CA ASP A 179 0.05 -23.44 -8.62
C ASP A 179 0.66 -23.10 -7.27
N VAL A 180 1.82 -22.46 -7.28
CA VAL A 180 2.45 -21.89 -6.09
C VAL A 180 2.04 -20.42 -5.90
N GLN A 181 2.20 -19.92 -4.67
CA GLN A 181 2.04 -18.50 -4.35
C GLN A 181 3.34 -17.96 -3.79
N GLY A 182 3.76 -16.81 -4.31
CA GLY A 182 4.87 -16.03 -3.78
C GLY A 182 4.60 -14.55 -3.73
N ARG A 183 5.62 -13.79 -3.33
CA ARG A 183 5.60 -12.32 -3.37
C ARG A 183 6.80 -11.76 -4.09
N ASN A 184 6.54 -10.77 -4.94
CA ASN A 184 7.59 -9.98 -5.55
C ASN A 184 8.20 -8.99 -4.55
N ASP A 185 9.19 -8.25 -5.02
CA ASP A 185 9.87 -7.21 -4.25
C ASP A 185 8.89 -6.15 -3.67
N GLY A 186 7.89 -5.77 -4.47
CA GLY A 186 6.80 -4.88 -4.10
C GLY A 186 5.75 -5.46 -3.13
N SER A 187 5.92 -6.69 -2.63
CA SER A 187 4.91 -7.41 -1.82
C SER A 187 3.62 -7.81 -2.57
N LYS A 188 3.57 -7.63 -3.90
CA LYS A 188 2.45 -8.12 -4.70
C LYS A 188 2.45 -9.64 -4.68
N ILE A 189 1.26 -10.21 -4.48
CA ILE A 189 1.05 -11.64 -4.56
C ILE A 189 1.17 -12.05 -6.03
N VAL A 190 2.00 -13.06 -6.28
CA VAL A 190 2.19 -13.65 -7.60
C VAL A 190 1.86 -15.13 -7.52
N ILE A 191 1.01 -15.58 -8.44
CA ILE A 191 0.63 -16.99 -8.61
C ILE A 191 1.27 -17.48 -9.90
N CYS A 192 1.91 -18.66 -9.87
CA CYS A 192 2.47 -19.28 -11.06
C CYS A 192 2.38 -20.82 -11.00
N PRO A 193 2.42 -21.52 -12.15
CA PRO A 193 2.46 -22.98 -12.19
C PRO A 193 3.62 -23.54 -11.37
N ASN A 194 3.35 -24.54 -10.55
CA ASN A 194 4.38 -25.21 -9.77
C ASN A 194 5.27 -26.08 -10.70
N ARG A 195 6.53 -25.66 -10.89
CA ARG A 195 7.54 -26.40 -11.66
C ARG A 195 8.52 -27.17 -10.76
N GLY A 196 8.06 -27.56 -9.56
CA GLY A 196 8.89 -28.16 -8.51
C GLY A 196 9.41 -27.15 -7.49
N PHE A 197 8.89 -25.92 -7.50
CA PHE A 197 9.27 -24.87 -6.56
C PHE A 197 8.80 -25.18 -5.14
N LYS A 198 9.54 -24.67 -4.16
CA LYS A 198 9.29 -24.83 -2.72
C LYS A 198 9.29 -23.48 -2.01
N ALA A 199 8.57 -23.41 -0.90
CA ALA A 199 8.65 -22.27 0.01
C ALA A 199 10.11 -21.94 0.37
N GLY A 200 10.49 -20.67 0.22
CA GLY A 200 11.87 -20.20 0.38
C GLY A 200 12.61 -19.96 -0.94
N ASP A 201 12.14 -20.54 -2.05
CA ASP A 201 12.78 -20.36 -3.35
C ASP A 201 12.58 -18.94 -3.88
N PHE A 202 13.65 -18.38 -4.46
CA PHE A 202 13.59 -17.16 -5.27
C PHE A 202 13.58 -17.55 -6.75
N VAL A 203 12.52 -17.19 -7.47
CA VAL A 203 12.34 -17.58 -8.87
C VAL A 203 11.96 -16.37 -9.72
N LYS A 204 12.48 -16.33 -10.95
CA LYS A 204 12.11 -15.32 -11.94
C LYS A 204 10.94 -15.83 -12.78
N VAL A 205 9.86 -15.05 -12.83
CA VAL A 205 8.63 -15.40 -13.55
C VAL A 205 8.19 -14.25 -14.44
N LYS A 206 7.55 -14.53 -15.58
CA LYS A 206 7.00 -13.51 -16.46
C LYS A 206 5.53 -13.29 -16.13
N ILE A 207 5.15 -12.05 -15.81
CA ILE A 207 3.76 -11.72 -15.54
C ILE A 207 2.99 -11.75 -16.87
N ILE A 208 1.91 -12.52 -16.92
CA ILE A 208 1.08 -12.70 -18.14
C ILE A 208 -0.33 -12.15 -17.96
N ASP A 209 -0.82 -12.06 -16.72
CA ASP A 209 -2.15 -11.52 -16.42
C ASP A 209 -2.19 -10.92 -15.00
N ALA A 210 -3.25 -10.19 -14.69
CA ALA A 210 -3.42 -9.47 -13.44
C ALA A 210 -4.89 -9.27 -13.08
N THR A 211 -5.19 -9.45 -11.78
CA THR A 211 -6.42 -8.97 -11.14
C THR A 211 -6.11 -7.76 -10.26
N SER A 212 -7.11 -7.18 -9.59
CA SER A 212 -6.85 -6.14 -8.58
C SER A 212 -6.07 -6.66 -7.37
N LYS A 213 -6.03 -7.98 -7.13
CA LYS A 213 -5.46 -8.57 -5.91
C LYS A 213 -4.16 -9.35 -6.13
N VAL A 214 -4.01 -9.98 -7.30
CA VAL A 214 -2.89 -10.88 -7.60
C VAL A 214 -2.38 -10.67 -9.01
N LEU A 215 -1.07 -10.89 -9.19
CA LEU A 215 -0.45 -11.09 -10.49
C LEU A 215 -0.43 -12.58 -10.82
N ILE A 216 -0.57 -12.90 -12.11
CA ILE A 216 -0.52 -14.27 -12.63
C ILE A 216 0.67 -14.36 -13.58
N ALA A 217 1.51 -15.36 -13.37
CA ALA A 217 2.72 -15.55 -14.13
C ALA A 217 2.77 -16.93 -14.79
N GLY A 218 3.49 -17.02 -15.91
CA GLY A 218 3.67 -18.23 -16.71
C GLY A 218 5.10 -18.38 -17.20
#